data_AF-A0AA39UDB9-F1
#
_entry.id   AF-A0AA39UDB9-F1
#
_cell.length_a   1.000
_cell.length_b   1.000
_cell.length_c   1.000
_cell.angle_alpha   90.00
_cell.angle_beta   90.00
_cell.angle_gamma   90.00
#
_symmetry.space_group_name_H-M   'P 1'
#
loop_
_entity.id
_entity.type
_entity.pdbx_description
1 polymer ?
#
loop_
_entity_poly.entity_id
_entity_poly.type
_entity_poly.pdbx_seq_one_letter_code
_entity_poly.pdbx_strand_id
1 'polypeptide(L)'
;MNSAMVAQGGLDMYWEIGCWPWDMSAGVLIAQEAGGLVSGSHKVYAETKDTPAFGDVGETILTGQKYIVVRAIVNTVMETGRDTQKRIIGEFYDTVQDYDVL
;
A
#
# COMPACT_ATOMS: atom_id res chain seq x y z
N MET A 1 -2.25 4.64 -14.17
CA MET A 1 -3.15 5.77 -13.82
C MET A 1 -3.89 5.54 -12.49
N ASN A 2 -4.08 4.30 -12.05
CA ASN A 2 -4.85 3.97 -10.85
C ASN A 2 -4.25 4.54 -9.55
N SER A 3 -2.93 4.46 -9.36
CA SER A 3 -2.28 5.06 -8.17
C SER A 3 -2.45 6.58 -8.09
N ALA A 4 -2.53 7.28 -9.23
CA ALA A 4 -2.81 8.71 -9.25
C ALA A 4 -4.26 9.02 -8.87
N MET A 5 -5.21 8.15 -9.24
CA MET A 5 -6.60 8.24 -8.78
C MET A 5 -6.70 8.07 -7.26
N VAL A 6 -5.87 7.21 -6.66
CA VAL A 6 -5.77 7.07 -5.20
C VAL A 6 -5.14 8.31 -4.57
N ALA A 7 -4.04 8.81 -5.13
CA ALA A 7 -3.34 9.99 -4.62
C ALA A 7 -4.22 11.26 -4.61
N GLN A 8 -5.03 11.47 -5.65
CA GLN A 8 -5.97 12.60 -5.70
C GLN A 8 -7.25 12.39 -4.87
N GLY A 9 -7.44 11.20 -4.28
CA GLY A 9 -8.62 10.87 -3.48
C GLY A 9 -9.87 10.49 -4.28
N GLY A 10 -9.72 10.17 -5.57
CA GLY A 10 -10.80 9.63 -6.41
C GLY A 10 -11.00 8.12 -6.27
N LEU A 11 -10.01 7.42 -5.71
CA LEU A 11 -10.10 6.03 -5.25
C LEU A 11 -9.56 5.96 -3.81
N ASP A 12 -10.13 5.11 -2.98
CA ASP A 12 -9.65 4.95 -1.60
C ASP A 12 -8.49 3.94 -1.50
N MET A 13 -8.50 2.92 -2.36
CA MET A 13 -7.48 1.88 -2.40
C MET A 13 -7.30 1.32 -3.81
N TYR A 14 -6.07 0.93 -4.14
CA TYR A 14 -5.72 0.19 -5.35
C TYR A 14 -4.79 -0.97 -4.99
N TRP A 15 -5.09 -2.17 -5.47
CA TRP A 15 -4.30 -3.38 -5.26
C TRP A 15 -4.08 -4.08 -6.59
N GLU A 16 -2.84 -4.46 -6.87
CA GLU A 16 -2.43 -5.02 -8.16
C GLU A 16 -1.32 -6.06 -7.99
N ILE A 17 -1.37 -7.10 -8.81
CA ILE A 17 -0.40 -8.19 -8.85
C ILE A 17 0.12 -8.36 -10.28
N GLY A 18 1.45 -8.49 -10.43
CA GLY A 18 2.10 -8.79 -11.70
C GLY A 18 2.61 -7.56 -12.46
N CYS A 19 2.45 -6.36 -11.91
CA CYS A 19 3.10 -5.17 -12.45
C CYS A 19 4.62 -5.25 -12.29
N TRP A 20 5.34 -4.70 -13.26
CA TRP A 20 6.79 -4.56 -13.13
C TRP A 20 7.14 -3.33 -12.29
N PRO A 21 8.34 -3.30 -11.67
CA PRO A 21 8.76 -2.19 -10.83
C PRO A 21 8.67 -0.84 -11.55
N TRP A 22 8.98 -0.78 -12.85
CA TRP A 22 8.92 0.44 -13.65
C TRP A 22 7.48 0.93 -13.89
N ASP A 23 6.48 0.05 -13.89
CA ASP A 23 5.07 0.45 -14.04
C ASP A 23 4.55 1.15 -12.78
N MET A 24 5.11 0.80 -11.61
CA MET A 24 4.68 1.32 -10.31
C MET A 24 5.57 2.44 -9.76
N SER A 25 6.83 2.54 -10.18
CA SER A 25 7.83 3.47 -9.60
C SER A 25 7.31 4.91 -9.45
N ALA A 26 6.78 5.50 -10.53
CA ALA A 26 6.23 6.86 -10.48
C ALA A 26 4.95 6.95 -9.64
N GLY A 27 4.09 5.93 -9.70
CA GLY A 27 2.84 5.88 -8.94
C GLY A 27 3.07 5.79 -7.44
N VAL A 28 4.09 5.06 -7.01
CA VAL A 28 4.50 4.96 -5.60
C VAL A 28 4.91 6.32 -5.05
N LEU A 29 5.83 7.00 -5.74
CA LEU A 29 6.33 8.30 -5.31
C LEU A 29 5.19 9.32 -5.20
N ILE A 30 4.33 9.40 -6.22
CA ILE A 30 3.18 10.31 -6.21
C ILE A 30 2.23 10.01 -5.04
N ALA A 31 1.92 8.74 -4.80
CA ALA A 31 1.02 8.36 -3.70
C ALA A 31 1.63 8.71 -2.33
N GLN A 32 2.92 8.46 -2.12
CA GLN A 32 3.61 8.77 -0.87
C GLN A 32 3.70 10.29 -0.61
N GLU A 33 4.04 11.09 -1.62
CA GLU A 33 4.08 12.56 -1.51
C GLU A 33 2.69 13.17 -1.26
N ALA A 34 1.63 12.53 -1.74
CA ALA A 34 0.25 12.91 -1.41
C ALA A 34 -0.19 12.51 0.01
N GLY A 35 0.67 11.83 0.80
CA GLY A 35 0.35 11.30 2.13
C GLY A 35 -0.37 9.95 2.12
N GLY A 36 -0.47 9.32 0.95
CA GLY A 36 -0.92 7.94 0.81
C GLY A 36 0.12 6.94 1.31
N LEU A 37 -0.32 5.71 1.55
CA LEU A 37 0.53 4.63 2.00
C LEU A 37 0.62 3.55 0.93
N VAL A 38 1.83 3.07 0.69
CA VAL A 38 2.11 1.97 -0.24
C VAL A 38 2.73 0.82 0.54
N SER A 39 2.27 -0.40 0.32
CA SER A 39 2.87 -1.61 0.87
C SER A 39 2.97 -2.72 -0.19
N GLY A 40 3.66 -3.81 0.17
CA GLY A 40 3.88 -4.97 -0.67
C GLY A 40 2.80 -6.03 -0.50
N SER A 41 3.17 -7.30 -0.71
CA SER A 41 2.32 -8.47 -0.48
C SER A 41 1.80 -8.60 0.96
N HIS A 42 0.83 -9.50 1.19
CA HIS A 42 0.35 -9.80 2.55
C HIS A 42 1.51 -10.18 3.48
N LYS A 43 2.44 -11.02 3.03
CA LYS A 43 3.64 -11.38 3.79
C LYS A 43 4.47 -10.16 4.20
N VAL A 44 4.79 -9.28 3.24
CA VAL A 44 5.58 -8.08 3.52
C VAL A 44 4.83 -7.14 4.47
N TYR A 45 3.52 -7.00 4.29
CA TYR A 45 2.68 -6.25 5.22
C TYR A 45 2.76 -6.84 6.64
N ALA A 46 2.57 -8.15 6.80
CA ALA A 46 2.59 -8.82 8.10
C ALA A 46 3.93 -8.66 8.82
N GLU A 47 5.04 -8.72 8.09
CA GLU A 47 6.40 -8.56 8.63
C GLU A 47 6.72 -7.11 9.01
N THR A 48 6.15 -6.12 8.30
CA THR A 48 6.55 -4.72 8.44
C THR A 48 5.59 -3.85 9.23
N LYS A 49 4.29 -4.21 9.34
CA LYS A 49 3.21 -3.34 9.87
C LYS A 49 3.45 -2.74 11.26
N ASP A 50 4.25 -3.38 12.10
CA ASP A 50 4.58 -2.94 13.47
C ASP A 50 6.04 -2.42 13.59
N THR A 51 6.69 -2.17 12.46
CA THR A 51 8.09 -1.73 12.37
C THR A 51 8.20 -0.36 11.71
N PRO A 52 9.31 0.36 11.89
CA PRO A 52 9.57 1.61 11.16
C PRO A 52 9.61 1.45 9.63
N ALA A 53 9.81 0.22 9.12
CA ALA A 53 9.82 -0.07 7.70
C ALA A 53 8.41 -0.10 7.07
N PHE A 54 7.34 0.08 7.86
CA PHE A 54 5.99 0.10 7.32
C PHE A 54 5.75 1.31 6.40
N GLY A 55 5.52 1.02 5.13
CA GLY A 55 5.37 2.04 4.08
C GLY A 55 6.68 2.45 3.41
N ASP A 56 7.81 1.84 3.78
CA ASP A 56 9.10 2.00 3.10
C ASP A 56 9.16 1.10 1.86
N VAL A 57 9.08 1.71 0.68
CA VAL A 57 9.04 1.00 -0.60
C VAL A 57 10.45 0.77 -1.12
N GLY A 58 11.13 -0.17 -0.48
CA GLY A 58 12.46 -0.65 -0.87
C GLY A 58 12.42 -1.78 -1.92
N GLU A 59 13.58 -2.41 -2.12
CA GLU A 59 13.79 -3.48 -3.10
C GLU A 59 12.80 -4.63 -2.96
N THR A 60 12.52 -5.09 -1.73
CA THR A 60 11.60 -6.20 -1.46
C THR A 60 10.19 -5.94 -1.98
N ILE A 61 9.67 -4.71 -1.83
CA ILE A 61 8.34 -4.34 -2.31
C ILE A 61 8.37 -4.14 -3.83
N LEU A 62 9.38 -3.43 -4.34
CA LEU A 62 9.50 -3.15 -5.77
C LEU A 62 9.65 -4.42 -6.60
N THR A 63 10.47 -5.37 -6.17
CA THR A 63 10.70 -6.64 -6.90
C THR A 63 9.60 -7.68 -6.65
N GLY A 64 8.80 -7.52 -5.58
CA GLY A 64 7.75 -8.45 -5.20
C GLY A 64 6.51 -8.45 -6.11
N GLN A 65 6.39 -7.49 -7.04
CA GLN A 65 5.30 -7.36 -8.02
C GLN A 65 3.87 -7.40 -7.44
N LYS A 66 3.73 -7.16 -6.13
CA LYS A 66 2.47 -7.15 -5.39
C LYS A 66 2.42 -5.82 -4.67
N TYR A 67 1.45 -4.98 -5.00
CA TYR A 67 1.36 -3.62 -4.45
C TYR A 67 -0.03 -3.35 -3.93
N ILE A 68 -0.10 -2.67 -2.79
CA ILE A 68 -1.32 -2.07 -2.27
C ILE A 68 -1.06 -0.59 -2.00
N VAL A 69 -1.97 0.26 -2.43
CA VAL A 69 -1.90 1.71 -2.28
C VAL A 69 -3.19 2.17 -1.62
N VAL A 70 -3.08 2.91 -0.52
CA VAL A 70 -4.20 3.52 0.19
C VAL A 70 -4.03 5.03 0.19
N ARG A 71 -5.12 5.77 -0.07
CA ARG A 71 -5.13 7.23 -0.07
C ARG A 71 -4.67 7.82 1.26
N ALA A 72 -4.35 9.10 1.26
CA ALA A 72 -4.19 9.86 2.50
C ALA A 72 -5.48 9.88 3.33
N ILE A 73 -5.32 9.72 4.64
CA ILE A 73 -6.40 9.78 5.62
C ILE A 73 -6.02 10.80 6.69
N VAL A 74 -6.97 11.65 7.06
CA VAL A 74 -6.76 12.64 8.11
C VAL A 74 -6.80 12.00 9.49
N ASN A 75 -5.98 12.50 10.40
CA ASN A 75 -6.03 12.07 11.80
C ASN A 75 -7.40 12.39 12.42
N THR A 76 -7.85 11.51 13.28
CA THR A 76 -9.00 11.75 14.16
C THR A 76 -8.51 11.93 15.60
N VAL A 77 -9.44 12.22 16.51
CA VAL A 77 -9.13 12.29 17.95
C VAL A 77 -8.71 10.92 18.52
N MET A 78 -9.16 9.83 17.90
CA MET A 78 -8.99 8.46 18.40
C MET A 78 -7.85 7.69 17.73
N GLU A 79 -7.57 7.99 16.45
CA GLU A 79 -6.70 7.19 15.60
C GLU A 79 -5.97 8.10 14.60
N THR A 80 -4.67 7.84 14.36
CA THR A 80 -3.93 8.54 13.32
C THR A 80 -4.34 8.05 11.93
N GLY A 81 -4.22 8.90 10.91
CA GLY A 81 -4.50 8.51 9.54
C GLY A 81 -3.64 7.32 9.08
N ARG A 82 -2.41 7.22 9.60
CA ARG A 82 -1.50 6.12 9.28
C ARG A 82 -1.93 4.80 9.93
N ASP A 83 -2.45 4.85 11.16
CA ASP A 83 -3.07 3.69 11.80
C ASP A 83 -4.33 3.26 11.05
N THR A 84 -5.13 4.22 10.58
CA THR A 84 -6.32 3.92 9.76
C THR A 84 -5.92 3.24 8.44
N GLN A 85 -4.90 3.76 7.74
CA GLN A 85 -4.37 3.15 6.51
C GLN A 85 -3.87 1.73 6.77
N LYS A 86 -3.13 1.51 7.87
CA LYS A 86 -2.67 0.19 8.30
C LYS A 86 -3.84 -0.75 8.53
N ARG A 87 -4.85 -0.32 9.28
CA ARG A 87 -6.04 -1.12 9.57
C ARG A 87 -6.79 -1.52 8.29
N ILE A 88 -6.99 -0.59 7.35
CA ILE A 88 -7.64 -0.88 6.06
C ILE A 88 -6.88 -1.96 5.29
N ILE A 89 -5.55 -1.87 5.22
CA ILE A 89 -4.72 -2.89 4.56
C ILE A 89 -4.84 -4.24 5.28
N GLY A 90 -4.84 -4.25 6.61
CA GLY A 90 -5.04 -5.46 7.40
C GLY A 90 -6.39 -6.11 7.14
N GLU A 91 -7.49 -5.35 7.21
CA GLU A 91 -8.84 -5.83 6.92
C GLU A 91 -8.95 -6.40 5.51
N PHE A 92 -8.34 -5.71 4.52
CA PHE A 92 -8.28 -6.23 3.16
C PHE A 92 -7.55 -7.58 3.12
N TYR A 93 -6.35 -7.66 3.68
CA TYR A 93 -5.53 -8.88 3.65
C TYR A 93 -6.11 -10.06 4.45
N ASP A 94 -6.87 -9.80 5.50
CA ASP A 94 -7.59 -10.84 6.24
C ASP A 94 -8.73 -11.46 5.41
N THR A 95 -9.22 -10.75 4.39
CA THR A 95 -10.32 -11.22 3.52
C THR A 95 -9.86 -11.84 2.20
N VAL A 96 -8.65 -11.54 1.74
CA VAL A 96 -8.14 -12.04 0.46
C VAL A 96 -7.17 -13.19 0.65
N GLN A 97 -7.29 -14.20 -0.21
CA GLN A 97 -6.31 -15.27 -0.28
C GLN A 97 -5.19 -14.85 -1.23
N ASP A 98 -3.95 -14.92 -0.75
CA ASP A 98 -2.80 -14.68 -1.59
C ASP A 98 -2.70 -15.77 -2.67
N TYR A 99 -2.53 -15.34 -3.91
CA TYR A 99 -2.14 -16.25 -4.99
C TYR A 99 -0.63 -16.43 -4.94
N ASP A 100 -0.20 -17.61 -4.50
CA ASP A 100 1.18 -18.06 -4.60
C ASP A 100 1.29 -18.94 -5.84
N VAL A 101 2.00 -18.46 -6.86
CA VAL A 101 2.36 -19.29 -8.01
C VAL A 101 3.43 -20.26 -7.50
N LEU A 102 3.06 -21.54 -7.43
CA LEU A 102 3.95 -22.65 -7.08
C LEU A 102 5.25 -22.66 -7.91
#